data_AF-A0A4Q0GU84-F1
#
_entry.id   AF-A0A4Q0GU84-F1
#
_cell.length_a   1.000
_cell.length_b   1.000
_cell.length_c   1.000
_cell.angle_alpha   90.00
_cell.angle_beta   90.00
_cell.angle_gamma   90.00
#
_symmetry.space_group_name_H-M   'P 1'
#
loop_
_entity.id
_entity.type
_entity.pdbx_description
1 polymer ?
#
loop_
_entity_poly.entity_id
_entity_poly.type
_entity_poly.pdbx_seq_one_letter_code
_entity_poly.pdbx_strand_id
1 'polypeptide(L)'
;MSGAMGMHALLQAIEPARRELANHPLYAQVGSIDDLRQFMESHVFAVWDFMSLLKQLQRSITCVETPWLPAADANAARLINEIVLEEESDDCGELGYLSHFELYRRAMVQTGADCTAIDSFLALIATGEPVESALVLAGAPLSAQVFVGSTFRLLEASDVHGIAAAFAFGREDPIPHMFRRILAALNTDCADETQLLRLYLERHIALDEDHHTPLAVRMVVNLCGDEDTRWHEASTAARDALAARLDLWSGVHSELALVRAGVPLRLVS
;
A
#
# COMPACT_ATOMS: atom_id res chain seq x y z
N MET A 1 -5.76 -24.30 17.37
CA MET A 1 -5.72 -23.06 18.19
C MET A 1 -7.04 -22.34 17.93
N SER A 2 -7.78 -21.87 18.93
CA SER A 2 -9.01 -21.11 18.64
C SER A 2 -8.66 -19.85 17.85
N GLY A 3 -9.54 -19.39 16.97
CA GLY A 3 -9.30 -18.17 16.18
C GLY A 3 -8.90 -16.95 17.01
N ALA A 4 -9.34 -16.86 18.28
CA ALA A 4 -8.90 -15.82 19.21
C ALA A 4 -7.42 -15.96 19.63
N MET A 5 -6.95 -17.18 19.89
CA MET A 5 -5.53 -17.41 20.20
C MET A 5 -4.65 -17.19 18.96
N GLY A 6 -5.13 -17.56 17.77
CA GLY A 6 -4.42 -17.30 16.52
C GLY A 6 -4.28 -15.82 16.20
N MET A 7 -5.37 -15.06 16.34
CA MET A 7 -5.34 -13.61 16.22
C MET A 7 -4.39 -12.98 17.24
N HIS A 8 -4.43 -13.43 18.50
CA HIS A 8 -3.51 -12.94 19.52
C HIS A 8 -2.04 -13.19 19.15
N ALA A 9 -1.70 -14.40 18.67
CA ALA A 9 -0.35 -14.74 18.23
C ALA A 9 0.11 -13.87 17.05
N LEU A 10 -0.78 -13.66 16.07
CA LEU A 10 -0.51 -12.77 14.93
C LEU A 10 -0.22 -11.34 15.40
N LEU A 11 -1.09 -10.78 16.23
CA LEU A 11 -0.92 -9.42 16.75
C LEU A 11 0.38 -9.26 17.54
N GLN A 12 0.74 -10.26 18.36
CA GLN A 12 2.03 -10.28 19.06
C GLN A 12 3.23 -10.33 18.09
N ALA A 13 3.13 -11.10 17.01
CA ALA A 13 4.20 -11.24 16.04
C ALA A 13 4.47 -9.94 15.26
N ILE A 14 3.43 -9.14 14.99
CA ILE A 14 3.55 -7.91 14.20
C ILE A 14 3.79 -6.65 15.04
N GLU A 15 3.50 -6.68 16.34
CA GLU A 15 3.59 -5.51 17.23
C GLU A 15 4.95 -4.79 17.22
N PRO A 16 6.12 -5.48 17.16
CA PRO A 16 7.40 -4.79 17.04
C PRO A 16 7.49 -3.91 15.79
N ALA A 17 7.14 -4.47 14.62
CA ALA A 17 7.20 -3.76 13.35
C ALA A 17 6.15 -2.64 13.26
N ARG A 18 4.94 -2.85 13.81
CA ARG A 18 3.91 -1.79 13.91
C ARG A 18 4.41 -0.59 14.70
N ARG A 19 5.05 -0.81 15.85
CA ARG A 19 5.60 0.28 16.68
C ARG A 19 6.73 1.01 16.00
N GLU A 20 7.61 0.30 15.31
CA GLU A 20 8.70 0.92 14.56
C GLU A 20 8.15 1.78 13.42
N LEU A 21 7.17 1.27 12.67
CA LEU A 21 6.56 1.98 11.55
C LEU A 21 5.80 3.23 12.01
N ALA A 22 5.11 3.15 13.15
CA ALA A 22 4.40 4.29 13.73
C ALA A 22 5.34 5.42 14.19
N ASN A 23 6.58 5.08 14.57
CA ASN A 23 7.58 6.03 15.06
C ASN A 23 8.71 6.29 14.06
N HIS A 24 8.53 5.91 12.79
CA HIS A 24 9.59 5.97 11.80
C HIS A 24 10.06 7.42 11.55
N PRO A 25 11.38 7.69 11.48
CA PRO A 25 11.92 9.06 11.37
C PRO A 25 11.56 9.78 10.06
N LEU A 26 11.15 9.04 9.02
CA LEU A 26 10.69 9.60 7.74
C LEU A 26 9.64 10.70 7.93
N TYR A 27 8.69 10.52 8.84
CA TYR A 27 7.60 11.47 9.04
C TYR A 27 8.08 12.86 9.47
N ALA A 28 9.15 12.92 10.26
CA ALA A 28 9.75 14.18 10.67
C ALA A 28 10.68 14.76 9.60
N GLN A 29 11.13 13.95 8.64
CA GLN A 29 12.00 14.39 7.57
C GLN A 29 11.27 15.04 6.39
N VAL A 30 10.03 14.63 6.10
CA VAL A 30 9.21 15.27 5.05
C VAL A 30 8.76 16.64 5.56
N GLY A 31 9.54 17.68 5.27
CA GLY A 31 9.32 19.03 5.81
C GLY A 31 9.26 20.13 4.75
N SER A 32 9.44 19.80 3.48
CA SER A 32 9.37 20.73 2.35
C SER A 32 8.67 20.09 1.15
N ILE A 33 8.31 20.92 0.17
CA ILE A 33 7.72 20.43 -1.09
C ILE A 33 8.67 19.50 -1.85
N ASP A 34 9.97 19.73 -1.79
CA ASP A 34 10.96 18.88 -2.47
C ASP A 34 11.09 17.51 -1.80
N ASP A 35 11.07 17.48 -0.46
CA ASP A 35 11.02 16.20 0.27
C ASP A 35 9.74 15.42 -0.05
N LEU A 36 8.62 16.14 -0.21
CA LEU A 36 7.34 15.54 -0.57
C LEU A 36 7.37 14.94 -1.97
N ARG A 37 7.91 15.66 -2.96
CA ARG A 37 8.07 15.16 -4.33
C ARG A 37 8.85 13.85 -4.34
N GLN A 38 9.99 13.83 -3.68
CA GLN A 38 10.84 12.66 -3.58
C GLN A 38 10.16 11.50 -2.86
N PHE A 39 9.42 11.78 -1.78
CA PHE A 39 8.58 10.76 -1.13
C PHE A 39 7.56 10.18 -2.11
N MET A 40 6.88 11.02 -2.88
CA MET A 40 5.85 10.57 -3.83
C MET A 40 6.42 9.72 -4.96
N GLU A 41 7.61 10.06 -5.46
CA GLU A 41 8.33 9.32 -6.52
C GLU A 41 8.64 7.87 -6.14
N SER A 42 8.87 7.59 -4.84
CA SER A 42 9.05 6.23 -4.33
C SER A 42 7.73 5.59 -3.90
N HIS A 43 6.85 6.33 -3.23
CA HIS A 43 5.59 5.80 -2.67
C HIS A 43 4.56 5.42 -3.74
N VAL A 44 4.56 6.06 -4.92
CA VAL A 44 3.61 5.75 -6.00
C VAL A 44 3.61 4.27 -6.41
N PHE A 45 4.75 3.58 -6.31
CA PHE A 45 4.86 2.15 -6.60
C PHE A 45 4.14 1.29 -5.55
N ALA A 46 4.14 1.72 -4.28
CA ALA A 46 3.35 1.10 -3.23
C ALA A 46 1.84 1.39 -3.37
N VAL A 47 1.47 2.54 -3.93
CA VAL A 47 0.06 2.81 -4.28
C VAL A 47 -0.39 1.88 -5.41
N TRP A 48 0.48 1.65 -6.40
CA TRP A 48 0.17 0.74 -7.51
C TRP A 48 0.10 -0.74 -7.10
N ASP A 49 1.07 -1.25 -6.34
CA ASP A 49 1.13 -2.68 -6.02
C ASP A 49 0.02 -3.13 -5.05
N PHE A 50 -0.53 -2.20 -4.27
CA PHE A 50 -1.69 -2.43 -3.42
C PHE A 50 -2.87 -3.00 -4.23
N MET A 51 -3.09 -2.46 -5.42
CA MET A 51 -4.14 -2.95 -6.33
C MET A 51 -3.95 -4.43 -6.68
N SER A 52 -2.71 -4.91 -6.78
CA SER A 52 -2.45 -6.32 -7.08
C SER A 52 -2.86 -7.25 -5.94
N LEU A 53 -2.65 -6.83 -4.67
CA LEU A 53 -3.18 -7.54 -3.50
C LEU A 53 -4.70 -7.54 -3.49
N LEU A 54 -5.32 -6.37 -3.70
CA LEU A 54 -6.77 -6.23 -3.73
C LEU A 54 -7.40 -7.09 -4.83
N LYS A 55 -6.80 -7.12 -6.03
CA LYS A 55 -7.25 -7.97 -7.13
C LYS A 55 -7.12 -9.45 -6.84
N GLN A 56 -6.04 -9.89 -6.22
CA GLN A 56 -5.92 -11.29 -5.84
C GLN A 56 -6.98 -11.67 -4.80
N LEU A 57 -7.27 -10.80 -3.84
CA LEU A 57 -8.36 -11.01 -2.87
C LEU A 57 -9.73 -11.01 -3.56
N GLN A 58 -10.00 -10.07 -4.46
CA GLN A 58 -11.25 -10.02 -5.22
C GLN A 58 -11.48 -11.32 -6.00
N ARG A 59 -10.46 -11.81 -6.70
CA ARG A 59 -10.53 -13.08 -7.43
C ARG A 59 -10.75 -14.29 -6.52
N SER A 60 -10.19 -14.28 -5.31
CA SER A 60 -10.22 -15.42 -4.39
C SER A 60 -11.47 -15.46 -3.51
N ILE A 61 -12.02 -14.29 -3.15
CA ILE A 61 -13.11 -14.15 -2.16
C ILE A 61 -14.45 -13.86 -2.84
N THR A 62 -14.43 -13.19 -4.00
CA THR A 62 -15.65 -12.84 -4.75
C THR A 62 -15.79 -13.75 -5.98
N CYS A 63 -16.28 -13.20 -7.10
CA CYS A 63 -16.24 -13.86 -8.40
C CYS A 63 -16.12 -12.76 -9.47
N VAL A 64 -15.05 -12.81 -10.26
CA VAL A 64 -14.83 -11.92 -11.41
C VAL A 64 -14.75 -12.70 -12.73
N GLU A 65 -15.05 -14.00 -12.68
CA GLU A 65 -14.94 -14.94 -13.79
C GLU A 65 -16.34 -15.38 -14.26
N THR A 66 -16.41 -16.02 -15.44
CA THR A 66 -17.65 -16.62 -15.95
C THR A 66 -17.49 -18.13 -16.16
N PRO A 67 -18.49 -18.97 -15.80
CA PRO A 67 -19.79 -18.62 -15.23
C PRO A 67 -19.70 -18.16 -13.76
N TRP A 68 -20.59 -17.24 -13.37
CA TRP A 68 -20.64 -16.68 -12.03
C TRP A 68 -21.16 -17.68 -10.99
N LEU A 69 -20.53 -17.69 -9.81
CA LEU A 69 -20.98 -18.40 -8.62
C LEU A 69 -21.01 -17.45 -7.41
N PRO A 70 -21.91 -17.66 -6.44
CA PRO A 70 -21.94 -16.86 -5.23
C PRO A 70 -20.71 -17.12 -4.34
N ALA A 71 -20.22 -16.07 -3.68
CA ALA A 71 -19.11 -16.16 -2.73
C ALA A 71 -19.48 -17.01 -1.51
N ALA A 72 -18.49 -17.72 -0.95
CA ALA A 72 -18.67 -18.55 0.25
C ALA A 72 -18.95 -17.71 1.52
N ASP A 73 -18.36 -16.52 1.62
CA ASP A 73 -18.59 -15.56 2.70
C ASP A 73 -19.10 -14.23 2.12
N ALA A 74 -20.40 -13.97 2.28
CA ALA A 74 -21.03 -12.76 1.76
C ALA A 74 -20.50 -11.47 2.43
N ASN A 75 -20.04 -11.53 3.68
CA ASN A 75 -19.50 -10.35 4.37
C ASN A 75 -18.10 -10.02 3.84
N ALA A 76 -17.26 -11.03 3.67
CA ALA A 76 -15.94 -10.84 3.06
C ALA A 76 -16.07 -10.36 1.61
N ALA A 77 -17.02 -10.90 0.86
CA ALA A 77 -17.27 -10.45 -0.50
C ALA A 77 -17.81 -9.01 -0.57
N ARG A 78 -18.67 -8.61 0.38
CA ARG A 78 -19.12 -7.22 0.49
C ARG A 78 -17.95 -6.28 0.77
N LEU A 79 -17.13 -6.58 1.79
CA LEU A 79 -15.94 -5.81 2.14
C LEU A 79 -15.03 -5.59 0.92
N ILE A 80 -14.62 -6.68 0.26
CA ILE A 80 -13.68 -6.58 -0.86
C ILE A 80 -14.27 -5.77 -2.01
N ASN A 81 -15.57 -5.90 -2.29
CA ASN A 81 -16.21 -5.09 -3.33
C ASN A 81 -16.39 -3.62 -2.93
N GLU A 82 -16.56 -3.30 -1.64
CA GLU A 82 -16.55 -1.92 -1.14
C GLU A 82 -15.17 -1.30 -1.34
N ILE A 83 -14.11 -1.98 -0.89
CA ILE A 83 -12.73 -1.51 -1.09
C ILE A 83 -12.40 -1.38 -2.58
N VAL A 84 -12.84 -2.32 -3.43
CA VAL A 84 -12.65 -2.19 -4.89
C VAL A 84 -13.36 -0.97 -5.46
N LEU A 85 -14.58 -0.67 -5.03
CA LEU A 85 -15.32 0.51 -5.48
C LEU A 85 -14.55 1.78 -5.18
N GLU A 86 -14.03 1.89 -3.96
CA GLU A 86 -13.26 3.05 -3.48
C GLU A 86 -11.89 3.13 -4.17
N GLU A 87 -11.16 2.04 -4.28
CA GLU A 87 -9.79 2.07 -4.80
C GLU A 87 -9.73 2.20 -6.33
N GLU A 88 -10.71 1.67 -7.07
CA GLU A 88 -10.71 1.69 -8.54
C GLU A 88 -11.57 2.76 -9.18
N SER A 89 -12.59 3.24 -8.48
CA SER A 89 -13.65 4.03 -9.10
C SER A 89 -14.30 5.00 -8.12
N ASP A 90 -13.48 5.62 -7.28
CA ASP A 90 -13.95 6.48 -6.22
C ASP A 90 -14.65 7.73 -6.71
N ASP A 91 -15.66 8.19 -5.97
CA ASP A 91 -16.29 9.49 -6.20
C ASP A 91 -15.41 10.61 -5.65
N CYS A 92 -14.65 11.26 -6.53
CA CYS A 92 -13.80 12.40 -6.20
C CYS A 92 -14.51 13.76 -6.40
N GLY A 93 -15.84 13.79 -6.32
CA GLY A 93 -16.64 15.00 -6.41
C GLY A 93 -16.54 15.66 -7.80
N GLU A 94 -16.11 16.92 -7.85
CA GLU A 94 -15.99 17.67 -9.11
C GLU A 94 -14.96 17.05 -10.08
N LEU A 95 -14.03 16.22 -9.59
CA LEU A 95 -13.04 15.51 -10.41
C LEU A 95 -13.62 14.28 -11.12
N GLY A 96 -14.86 13.89 -10.81
CA GLY A 96 -15.51 12.68 -11.31
C GLY A 96 -15.01 11.41 -10.62
N TYR A 97 -15.19 10.26 -11.29
CA TYR A 97 -14.75 8.96 -10.77
C TYR A 97 -13.29 8.68 -11.12
N LEU A 98 -12.48 8.31 -10.13
CA LEU A 98 -11.05 8.02 -10.29
C LEU A 98 -10.64 6.86 -9.40
N SER A 99 -9.71 6.04 -9.87
CA SER A 99 -8.96 5.19 -8.95
C SER A 99 -8.10 6.03 -8.01
N HIS A 100 -7.82 5.50 -6.82
CA HIS A 100 -6.89 6.11 -5.88
C HIS A 100 -5.47 6.24 -6.48
N PHE A 101 -5.06 5.31 -7.34
CA PHE A 101 -3.82 5.44 -8.10
C PHE A 101 -3.84 6.65 -9.04
N GLU A 102 -4.92 6.85 -9.82
CA GLU A 102 -5.06 8.02 -10.70
C GLU A 102 -5.10 9.33 -9.93
N LEU A 103 -5.79 9.36 -8.79
CA LEU A 103 -5.82 10.52 -7.90
C LEU A 103 -4.40 10.83 -7.39
N TYR A 104 -3.66 9.82 -6.93
CA TYR A 104 -2.28 9.97 -6.47
C TYR A 104 -1.35 10.48 -7.58
N ARG A 105 -1.45 9.93 -8.79
CA ARG A 105 -0.67 10.39 -9.95
C ARG A 105 -1.01 11.85 -10.28
N ARG A 106 -2.29 12.23 -10.30
CA ARG A 106 -2.67 13.65 -10.51
C ARG A 106 -2.10 14.55 -9.42
N ALA A 107 -2.06 14.07 -8.18
CA ALA A 107 -1.41 14.77 -7.08
C ALA A 107 0.10 14.93 -7.32
N MET A 108 0.81 13.91 -7.83
CA MET A 108 2.22 14.02 -8.23
C MET A 108 2.45 15.13 -9.26
N VAL A 109 1.58 15.22 -10.27
CA VAL A 109 1.66 16.30 -11.27
C VAL A 109 1.43 17.66 -10.64
N GLN A 110 0.43 17.79 -9.75
CA GLN A 110 0.13 19.06 -9.08
C GLN A 110 1.29 19.52 -8.18
N THR A 111 1.92 18.59 -7.46
CA THR A 111 3.07 18.89 -6.60
C THR A 111 4.35 19.12 -7.39
N GLY A 112 4.43 18.64 -8.63
CA GLY A 112 5.62 18.72 -9.50
C GLY A 112 6.63 17.60 -9.24
N ALA A 113 6.18 16.44 -8.73
CA ALA A 113 7.00 15.25 -8.57
C ALA A 113 7.29 14.58 -9.93
N ASP A 114 8.46 13.94 -10.06
CA ASP A 114 8.83 13.24 -11.30
C ASP A 114 7.99 11.98 -11.51
N CYS A 115 7.16 11.98 -12.56
CA CYS A 115 6.32 10.83 -12.92
C CYS A 115 7.00 9.89 -13.92
N THR A 116 8.21 10.20 -14.41
CA THR A 116 8.85 9.49 -15.52
C THR A 116 9.02 8.00 -15.24
N ALA A 117 9.49 7.65 -14.04
CA ALA A 117 9.72 6.25 -13.68
C ALA A 117 8.41 5.45 -13.59
N ILE A 118 7.39 5.98 -12.91
CA ILE A 118 6.11 5.26 -12.80
C ILE A 118 5.39 5.16 -14.15
N ASP A 119 5.40 6.21 -14.96
CA ASP A 119 4.76 6.21 -16.29
C ASP A 119 5.47 5.21 -17.23
N SER A 120 6.81 5.15 -17.18
CA SER A 120 7.60 4.16 -17.94
C SER A 120 7.34 2.73 -17.46
N PHE A 121 7.25 2.52 -16.15
CA PHE A 121 6.91 1.23 -15.56
C PHE A 121 5.55 0.74 -16.06
N LEU A 122 4.50 1.58 -16.00
CA LEU A 122 3.17 1.23 -16.49
C LEU A 122 3.16 0.88 -17.98
N ALA A 123 3.93 1.60 -18.80
CA ALA A 123 4.05 1.31 -20.23
C ALA A 123 4.68 -0.07 -20.47
N LEU A 124 5.72 -0.44 -19.70
CA LEU A 124 6.36 -1.75 -19.78
C LEU A 124 5.41 -2.87 -19.35
N ILE A 125 4.69 -2.70 -18.23
CA ILE A 125 3.67 -3.64 -17.76
C ILE A 125 2.58 -3.84 -18.83
N ALA A 126 2.11 -2.76 -19.46
CA ALA A 126 1.10 -2.83 -20.51
C ALA A 126 1.55 -3.63 -21.75
N THR A 127 2.86 -3.73 -21.98
CA THR A 127 3.44 -4.56 -23.06
C THR A 127 3.78 -6.00 -22.63
N GLY A 128 3.50 -6.37 -21.38
CA GLY A 128 3.70 -7.71 -20.84
C GLY A 128 5.08 -7.96 -20.24
N GLU A 129 5.86 -6.92 -19.96
CA GLU A 129 7.14 -7.07 -19.26
C GLU A 129 6.90 -7.57 -17.81
N PRO A 130 7.67 -8.55 -17.31
CA PRO A 130 7.57 -8.99 -15.92
C PRO A 130 7.84 -7.84 -14.93
N VAL A 131 7.11 -7.83 -13.80
CA VAL A 131 7.13 -6.72 -12.84
C VAL A 131 8.54 -6.36 -12.35
N GLU A 132 9.33 -7.35 -11.92
CA GLU A 132 10.69 -7.09 -11.43
C GLU A 132 11.60 -6.45 -12.50
N SER A 133 11.49 -6.92 -13.76
CA SER A 133 12.24 -6.37 -14.89
C SER A 133 11.77 -4.96 -15.24
N ALA A 134 10.45 -4.75 -15.29
CA ALA A 134 9.85 -3.45 -15.58
C ALA A 134 10.27 -2.38 -14.57
N LEU A 135 10.34 -2.71 -13.27
CA LEU A 135 10.80 -1.82 -12.22
C LEU A 135 12.25 -1.35 -12.44
N VAL A 136 13.14 -2.27 -12.81
CA VAL A 136 14.55 -1.97 -13.10
C VAL A 136 14.67 -1.10 -14.35
N LEU A 137 14.01 -1.50 -15.44
CA LEU A 137 14.08 -0.80 -16.73
C LEU A 137 13.49 0.62 -16.65
N ALA A 138 12.45 0.80 -15.85
CA ALA A 138 11.83 2.11 -15.62
C ALA A 138 12.67 3.02 -14.69
N GLY A 139 13.71 2.48 -14.05
CA GLY A 139 14.53 3.23 -13.10
C GLY A 139 13.79 3.56 -11.79
N ALA A 140 12.89 2.68 -11.34
CA ALA A 140 12.21 2.84 -10.07
C ALA A 140 13.22 2.91 -8.90
N PRO A 141 12.95 3.65 -7.83
CA PRO A 141 13.81 3.69 -6.64
C PRO A 141 14.04 2.29 -6.06
N LEU A 142 15.28 1.97 -5.64
CA LEU A 142 15.64 0.60 -5.22
C LEU A 142 14.73 0.09 -4.08
N SER A 143 14.40 0.97 -3.14
CA SER A 143 13.48 0.71 -2.04
C SER A 143 12.09 0.29 -2.53
N ALA A 144 11.57 0.98 -3.55
CA ALA A 144 10.32 0.63 -4.23
C ALA A 144 10.43 -0.70 -4.99
N GLN A 145 11.56 -0.99 -5.66
CA GLN A 145 11.75 -2.26 -6.36
C GLN A 145 11.66 -3.46 -5.40
N VAL A 146 12.35 -3.36 -4.26
CA VAL A 146 12.36 -4.41 -3.23
C VAL A 146 10.96 -4.59 -2.64
N PHE A 147 10.27 -3.48 -2.35
CA PHE A 147 8.92 -3.49 -1.79
C PHE A 147 7.92 -4.17 -2.73
N VAL A 148 7.82 -3.71 -3.98
CA VAL A 148 6.90 -4.30 -4.97
C VAL A 148 7.28 -5.76 -5.25
N GLY A 149 8.56 -6.07 -5.39
CA GLY A 149 9.01 -7.46 -5.54
C GLY A 149 8.58 -8.36 -4.37
N SER A 150 8.58 -7.84 -3.13
CA SER A 150 8.08 -8.59 -1.97
C SER A 150 6.58 -8.89 -2.07
N THR A 151 5.78 -7.94 -2.56
CA THR A 151 4.34 -8.12 -2.80
C THR A 151 4.09 -9.20 -3.84
N PHE A 152 4.82 -9.20 -4.95
CA PHE A 152 4.63 -10.20 -6.01
C PHE A 152 5.11 -11.60 -5.59
N ARG A 153 6.19 -11.71 -4.81
CA ARG A 153 6.57 -13.00 -4.19
C ARG A 153 5.51 -13.50 -3.22
N LEU A 154 4.87 -12.62 -2.46
CA LEU A 154 3.75 -12.99 -1.59
C LEU A 154 2.58 -13.53 -2.42
N LEU A 155 2.21 -12.84 -3.51
CA LEU A 155 1.12 -13.25 -4.41
C LEU A 155 1.36 -14.63 -5.05
N GLU A 156 2.62 -14.97 -5.34
CA GLU A 156 2.99 -16.27 -5.91
C GLU A 156 3.07 -17.40 -4.87
N ALA A 157 3.55 -17.09 -3.67
CA ALA A 157 3.89 -18.11 -2.67
C ALA A 157 2.83 -18.35 -1.60
N SER A 158 1.86 -17.43 -1.43
CA SER A 158 0.92 -17.48 -0.32
C SER A 158 -0.50 -17.83 -0.76
N ASP A 159 -1.14 -18.64 0.07
CA ASP A 159 -2.58 -18.85 0.02
C ASP A 159 -3.35 -17.58 0.45
N VAL A 160 -4.66 -17.59 0.17
CA VAL A 160 -5.55 -16.44 0.38
C VAL A 160 -5.52 -15.87 1.81
N HIS A 161 -5.33 -16.70 2.85
CA HIS A 161 -5.22 -16.22 4.24
C HIS A 161 -3.94 -15.43 4.50
N GLY A 162 -2.82 -15.80 3.86
CA GLY A 162 -1.57 -15.06 3.93
C GLY A 162 -1.68 -13.68 3.26
N ILE A 163 -2.27 -13.66 2.06
CA ILE A 163 -2.52 -12.42 1.31
C ILE A 163 -3.49 -11.51 2.09
N ALA A 164 -4.56 -12.08 2.65
CA ALA A 164 -5.52 -11.34 3.47
C ALA A 164 -4.87 -10.72 4.73
N ALA A 165 -3.96 -11.44 5.38
CA ALA A 165 -3.26 -10.94 6.56
C ALA A 165 -2.25 -9.83 6.21
N ALA A 166 -1.50 -9.99 5.12
CA ALA A 166 -0.62 -8.94 4.61
C ALA A 166 -1.41 -7.68 4.21
N PHE A 167 -2.54 -7.86 3.53
CA PHE A 167 -3.47 -6.78 3.19
C PHE A 167 -3.96 -6.05 4.45
N ALA A 168 -4.60 -6.77 5.38
CA ALA A 168 -5.22 -6.17 6.55
C ALA A 168 -4.23 -5.49 7.49
N PHE A 169 -3.10 -6.15 7.81
CA PHE A 169 -2.20 -5.68 8.88
C PHE A 169 -0.95 -4.99 8.36
N GLY A 170 -0.51 -5.30 7.14
CA GLY A 170 0.68 -4.70 6.54
C GLY A 170 0.38 -3.52 5.63
N ARG A 171 -0.81 -3.51 5.02
CA ARG A 171 -1.14 -2.55 3.98
C ARG A 171 -2.24 -1.58 4.35
N GLU A 172 -3.32 -2.04 4.97
CA GLU A 172 -4.48 -1.22 5.37
C GLU A 172 -4.25 -0.52 6.72
N ASP A 173 -4.13 -1.28 7.82
CA ASP A 173 -4.05 -0.75 9.20
C ASP A 173 -3.00 0.38 9.41
N PRO A 174 -1.79 0.34 8.80
CA PRO A 174 -0.81 1.41 9.00
C PRO A 174 -1.17 2.74 8.31
N ILE A 175 -2.02 2.74 7.28
CA ILE A 175 -2.22 3.89 6.39
C ILE A 175 -2.77 5.13 7.13
N PRO A 176 -3.85 5.05 7.93
CA PRO A 176 -4.46 6.24 8.52
C PRO A 176 -3.53 6.99 9.48
N HIS A 177 -2.74 6.27 10.30
CA HIS A 177 -1.80 6.92 11.21
C HIS A 177 -0.67 7.62 10.44
N MET A 178 -0.11 6.92 9.46
CA MET A 178 0.95 7.40 8.59
C MET A 178 0.53 8.66 7.83
N PHE A 179 -0.65 8.64 7.21
CA PHE A 179 -1.18 9.74 6.43
C PHE A 179 -1.51 10.98 7.26
N ARG A 180 -1.97 10.82 8.51
CA ARG A 180 -2.12 11.96 9.42
C ARG A 180 -0.81 12.66 9.73
N ARG A 181 0.29 11.92 9.86
CA ARG A 181 1.61 12.50 10.10
C ARG A 181 2.07 13.30 8.89
N ILE A 182 1.90 12.76 7.69
CA ILE A 182 2.22 13.45 6.43
C ILE A 182 1.33 14.69 6.28
N LEU A 183 0.00 14.55 6.44
CA LEU A 183 -0.96 15.64 6.32
C LEU A 183 -0.66 16.80 7.29
N ALA A 184 -0.27 16.50 8.53
CA ALA A 184 0.14 17.51 9.50
C ALA A 184 1.38 18.30 9.04
N ALA A 185 2.32 17.65 8.35
CA ALA A 185 3.50 18.30 7.77
C ALA A 185 3.17 19.16 6.53
N LEU A 186 2.06 18.87 5.83
CA LEU A 186 1.61 19.67 4.68
C LEU A 186 0.98 21.01 5.08
N ASN A 187 0.59 21.23 6.34
CA ASN A 187 -0.20 22.39 6.77
C ASN A 187 0.53 23.76 6.82
N THR A 188 1.63 23.93 6.08
CA THR A 188 2.35 25.21 5.98
C THR A 188 2.60 25.62 4.51
N ASP A 189 2.30 26.88 4.19
CA ASP A 189 2.63 27.70 3.01
C ASP A 189 2.43 27.15 1.57
N CYS A 190 2.11 25.87 1.35
CA CYS A 190 1.98 25.22 0.02
C CYS A 190 0.59 24.56 -0.20
N ALA A 191 -0.48 25.22 0.25
CA ALA A 191 -1.83 24.62 0.28
C ALA A 191 -2.37 24.31 -1.12
N ASP A 192 -2.10 25.18 -2.11
CA ASP A 192 -2.63 25.05 -3.46
C ASP A 192 -1.89 23.95 -4.25
N GLU A 193 -0.57 23.80 -4.05
CA GLU A 193 0.26 22.79 -4.72
C GLU A 193 0.00 21.36 -4.22
N THR A 194 -0.66 21.21 -3.06
CA THR A 194 -0.85 19.92 -2.38
C THR A 194 -2.31 19.50 -2.27
N GLN A 195 -3.25 20.24 -2.87
CA GLN A 195 -4.69 20.02 -2.68
C GLN A 195 -5.15 18.60 -3.02
N LEU A 196 -4.71 18.04 -4.15
CA LEU A 196 -5.09 16.69 -4.58
C LEU A 196 -4.45 15.62 -3.69
N LEU A 197 -3.24 15.87 -3.18
CA LEU A 197 -2.63 14.97 -2.21
C LEU A 197 -3.39 14.99 -0.89
N ARG A 198 -3.80 16.17 -0.41
CA ARG A 198 -4.65 16.27 0.79
C ARG A 198 -5.94 15.50 0.61
N LEU A 199 -6.62 15.67 -0.53
CA LEU A 199 -7.82 14.90 -0.86
C LEU A 199 -7.53 13.39 -0.79
N TYR A 200 -6.47 12.92 -1.44
CA TYR A 200 -6.07 11.51 -1.39
C TYR A 200 -5.88 11.01 0.06
N LEU A 201 -5.12 11.75 0.89
CA LEU A 201 -4.84 11.38 2.28
C LEU A 201 -6.11 11.40 3.15
N GLU A 202 -6.96 12.42 2.98
CA GLU A 202 -8.21 12.58 3.72
C GLU A 202 -9.20 11.45 3.41
N ARG A 203 -9.28 11.01 2.16
CA ARG A 203 -10.11 9.86 1.77
C ARG A 203 -9.69 8.58 2.51
N HIS A 204 -8.41 8.27 2.54
CA HIS A 204 -7.90 7.09 3.26
C HIS A 204 -8.04 7.21 4.78
N ILE A 205 -8.03 8.43 5.35
CA ILE A 205 -8.30 8.61 6.78
C ILE A 205 -9.79 8.42 7.09
N ALA A 206 -10.68 8.93 6.22
CA ALA A 206 -12.12 8.92 6.46
C ALA A 206 -12.80 7.56 6.16
N LEU A 207 -12.30 6.81 5.19
CA LEU A 207 -12.89 5.55 4.74
C LEU A 207 -12.49 4.34 5.61
N ASP A 208 -11.33 4.40 6.26
CA ASP A 208 -10.63 3.18 6.67
C ASP A 208 -10.78 2.82 8.17
N GLU A 209 -10.89 3.81 9.06
CA GLU A 209 -10.78 3.55 10.51
C GLU A 209 -11.97 2.85 11.16
N ASP A 210 -13.20 3.17 10.75
CA ASP A 210 -14.39 2.67 11.44
C ASP A 210 -15.06 1.49 10.73
N HIS A 211 -14.72 1.23 9.46
CA HIS A 211 -15.43 0.24 8.63
C HIS A 211 -14.53 -0.88 8.10
N HIS A 212 -13.44 -0.59 7.38
CA HIS A 212 -12.62 -1.63 6.74
C HIS A 212 -11.75 -2.40 7.71
N THR A 213 -11.09 -1.72 8.65
CA THR A 213 -10.19 -2.40 9.59
C THR A 213 -10.86 -3.55 10.36
N PRO A 214 -12.04 -3.39 11.02
CA PRO A 214 -12.70 -4.50 11.70
C PRO A 214 -13.14 -5.63 10.76
N LEU A 215 -13.55 -5.29 9.55
CA LEU A 215 -14.00 -6.26 8.55
C LEU A 215 -12.82 -7.06 7.97
N ALA A 216 -11.67 -6.41 7.74
CA ALA A 216 -10.43 -7.04 7.28
C ALA A 216 -9.88 -8.01 8.32
N VAL A 217 -9.92 -7.64 9.61
CA VAL A 217 -9.59 -8.54 10.72
C VAL A 217 -10.51 -9.76 10.73
N ARG A 218 -11.83 -9.56 10.56
CA ARG A 218 -12.80 -10.67 10.52
C ARG A 218 -12.59 -11.59 9.32
N MET A 219 -12.23 -11.04 8.16
CA MET A 219 -11.86 -11.81 6.98
C MET A 219 -10.68 -12.74 7.27
N VAL A 220 -9.62 -12.25 7.92
CA VAL A 220 -8.45 -13.08 8.30
C VAL A 220 -8.87 -14.20 9.26
N VAL A 221 -9.70 -13.91 10.26
CA VAL A 221 -10.22 -14.92 11.20
C VAL A 221 -10.99 -16.01 10.45
N ASN A 222 -11.87 -15.63 9.53
CA ASN A 222 -12.69 -16.58 8.78
C ASN A 222 -11.85 -17.46 7.84
N LEU A 223 -10.84 -16.88 7.18
CA LEU A 223 -9.94 -17.62 6.28
C LEU A 223 -9.02 -18.58 7.04
N CYS A 224 -8.54 -18.18 8.22
CA CYS A 224 -7.67 -19.04 9.04
C CYS A 224 -8.46 -20.14 9.77
N GLY A 225 -9.67 -19.84 10.25
CA GLY A 225 -10.49 -20.79 11.01
C GLY A 225 -9.76 -21.31 12.26
N ASP A 226 -9.84 -22.62 12.50
CA ASP A 226 -9.17 -23.31 13.62
C ASP A 226 -7.84 -23.98 13.21
N GLU A 227 -7.34 -23.72 11.99
CA GLU A 227 -6.15 -24.34 11.42
C GLU A 227 -4.86 -23.59 11.83
N ASP A 228 -4.03 -24.24 12.65
CA ASP A 228 -2.80 -23.63 13.21
C ASP A 228 -1.81 -23.21 12.13
N THR A 229 -1.68 -24.02 11.07
CA THR A 229 -0.80 -23.72 9.94
C THR A 229 -1.21 -22.42 9.24
N ARG A 230 -2.52 -22.19 9.04
CA ARG A 230 -3.01 -20.95 8.40
C ARG A 230 -2.71 -19.72 9.23
N TRP A 231 -2.89 -19.81 10.55
CA TRP A 231 -2.52 -18.73 11.46
C TRP A 231 -1.02 -18.43 11.45
N HIS A 232 -0.17 -19.46 11.35
CA HIS A 232 1.28 -19.28 11.26
C HIS A 232 1.70 -18.60 9.95
N GLU A 233 1.13 -19.03 8.83
CA GLU A 233 1.37 -18.45 7.50
C GLU A 233 0.85 -17.01 7.42
N ALA A 234 -0.36 -16.75 7.92
CA ALA A 234 -0.93 -15.41 8.02
C ALA A 234 -0.05 -14.47 8.88
N SER A 235 0.45 -14.97 10.01
CA SER A 235 1.35 -14.20 10.89
C SER A 235 2.67 -13.86 10.20
N THR A 236 3.22 -14.83 9.46
CA THR A 236 4.47 -14.64 8.69
C THR A 236 4.26 -13.61 7.58
N ALA A 237 3.20 -13.76 6.79
CA ALA A 237 2.87 -12.84 5.70
C ALA A 237 2.64 -11.40 6.19
N ALA A 238 1.89 -11.22 7.29
CA ALA A 238 1.64 -9.90 7.88
C ALA A 238 2.93 -9.25 8.41
N ARG A 239 3.78 -10.03 9.10
CA ARG A 239 5.07 -9.55 9.60
C ARG A 239 5.99 -9.14 8.44
N ASP A 240 6.09 -9.97 7.42
CA ASP A 240 6.99 -9.74 6.30
C ASP A 240 6.52 -8.55 5.45
N ALA A 241 5.20 -8.33 5.31
CA ALA A 241 4.64 -7.14 4.67
C ALA A 241 4.96 -5.84 5.44
N LEU A 242 4.88 -5.87 6.78
CA LEU A 242 5.29 -4.73 7.61
C LEU A 242 6.79 -4.46 7.53
N ALA A 243 7.61 -5.52 7.53
CA ALA A 243 9.05 -5.39 7.38
C ALA A 243 9.42 -4.77 6.02
N ALA A 244 8.79 -5.23 4.93
CA ALA A 244 8.99 -4.63 3.61
C ALA A 244 8.59 -3.14 3.60
N ARG A 245 7.50 -2.76 4.28
CA ARG A 245 7.08 -1.37 4.39
C ARG A 245 8.08 -0.52 5.19
N LEU A 246 8.65 -1.08 6.26
CA LEU A 246 9.74 -0.44 7.01
C LEU A 246 10.99 -0.24 6.14
N ASP A 247 11.34 -1.22 5.32
CA ASP A 247 12.47 -1.14 4.39
C ASP A 247 12.24 -0.07 3.33
N LEU A 248 11.01 0.03 2.78
CA LEU A 248 10.63 1.11 1.88
C LEU A 248 10.83 2.47 2.56
N TRP A 249 10.31 2.63 3.78
CA TRP A 249 10.39 3.88 4.54
C TRP A 249 11.83 4.26 4.88
N SER A 250 12.63 3.28 5.26
CA SER A 250 14.06 3.45 5.54
C SER A 250 14.80 3.87 4.28
N GLY A 251 14.49 3.26 3.14
CA GLY A 251 15.04 3.60 1.84
C GLY A 251 14.73 5.04 1.43
N VAL A 252 13.46 5.45 1.48
CA VAL A 252 13.04 6.83 1.18
C VAL A 252 13.70 7.83 2.13
N HIS A 253 13.78 7.51 3.41
CA HIS A 253 14.47 8.35 4.40
C HIS A 253 15.97 8.51 4.09
N SER A 254 16.65 7.44 3.67
CA SER A 254 18.05 7.50 3.22
C SER A 254 18.21 8.31 1.94
N GLU A 255 17.31 8.14 0.97
CA GLU A 255 17.29 8.88 -0.30
C GLU A 255 17.15 10.40 -0.05
N LEU A 256 16.24 10.80 0.84
CA LEU A 256 16.06 12.20 1.28
C LEU A 256 17.33 12.77 1.91
N ALA A 257 17.95 12.01 2.82
CA ALA A 257 19.18 12.43 3.48
C ALA A 257 20.35 12.63 2.50
N LEU A 258 20.47 11.77 1.48
CA LEU A 258 21.51 11.86 0.45
C LEU A 258 21.32 13.07 -0.46
N VAL A 259 20.08 13.33 -0.91
CA VAL A 259 19.77 14.52 -1.74
C VAL A 259 20.10 15.81 -0.99
N ARG A 260 19.73 15.90 0.30
CA ARG A 260 20.08 17.06 1.15
C ARG A 260 21.59 17.23 1.34
N ALA A 261 22.35 16.14 1.33
CA ALA A 261 23.80 16.17 1.38
C ALA A 261 24.45 16.47 0.01
N GLY A 262 23.67 16.67 -1.06
CA GLY A 262 24.14 16.92 -2.41
C GLY A 262 24.72 15.67 -3.09
N VAL A 263 24.39 14.48 -2.60
CA VAL A 263 24.82 13.20 -3.19
C VAL A 263 23.79 12.77 -4.24
N PRO A 264 24.19 12.57 -5.51
CA PRO A 264 23.27 12.13 -6.55
C PRO A 264 22.80 10.70 -6.29
N LEU A 265 21.48 10.47 -6.39
CA LEU A 265 20.87 9.15 -6.17
C LEU A 265 21.09 8.17 -7.32
N ARG A 266 21.38 8.69 -8.51
CA ARG A 266 21.74 7.89 -9.69
C ARG A 266 23.19 8.19 -10.00
N LEU A 267 24.02 7.15 -10.06
CA LEU A 267 25.31 7.26 -10.72
C LEU A 267 25.01 7.66 -12.16
N VAL A 268 25.51 8.82 -12.59
CA VAL A 268 25.45 9.22 -14.00
C VAL A 268 26.22 8.14 -14.77
N SER A 269 25.49 7.28 -15.47
CA SER A 269 26.05 6.30 -16.41
C SER A 269 26.45 6.99 -17.71
#